data_AF-A0A3M2RH07-F1
#
_entry.id   AF-A0A3M2RH07-F1
#
_cell.length_a   1.000
_cell.length_b   1.000
_cell.length_c   1.000
_cell.angle_alpha   90.00
_cell.angle_beta   90.00
_cell.angle_gamma   90.00
#
_symmetry.space_group_name_H-M   'P 1'
#
loop_
_entity.id
_entity.type
_entity.pdbx_description
1 polymer ?
#
loop_
_entity_poly.entity_id
_entity_poly.type
_entity_poly.pdbx_seq_one_letter_code
_entity_poly.pdbx_strand_id
1 'polypeptide(L)' 'MTKENRTARLTLLIDPDKKAVFEELCKQDDVTPSQKVRQFIREYVEQKLGEDWREQRNKNLD' A
#
# COMPACT_ATOMS: atom_id res chain seq x y z
N MET A 1 -20.78 4.79 -17.43
CA MET A 1 -19.79 4.00 -16.67
C MET A 1 -19.33 4.85 -15.48
N THR A 2 -19.92 4.62 -14.32
CA THR A 2 -19.54 5.27 -13.06
C THR A 2 -18.09 4.89 -12.74
N LYS A 3 -17.18 5.87 -12.76
CA LYS A 3 -15.84 5.71 -12.20
C LYS A 3 -16.01 5.47 -10.70
N GLU A 4 -16.10 4.22 -10.30
CA GLU A 4 -15.87 3.82 -8.91
C GLU A 4 -14.56 4.47 -8.46
N ASN A 5 -14.59 5.28 -7.40
CA ASN A 5 -13.42 5.90 -6.82
C ASN A 5 -12.54 4.82 -6.18
N ARG A 6 -11.75 4.10 -7.00
CA ARG A 6 -10.85 3.00 -6.58
C ARG A 6 -9.63 3.46 -5.80
N THR A 7 -9.52 4.74 -5.50
CA THR A 7 -8.35 5.33 -4.84
C THR A 7 -8.79 6.11 -3.61
N ALA A 8 -8.43 5.60 -2.44
CA ALA A 8 -8.49 6.33 -1.18
C ALA A 8 -7.10 6.90 -0.83
N ARG A 9 -7.06 8.06 -0.17
CA ARG A 9 -5.81 8.68 0.30
C ARG A 9 -5.48 8.15 1.70
N LEU A 10 -4.25 7.68 1.88
CA LEU A 10 -3.69 7.33 3.19
C LEU A 10 -2.60 8.37 3.53
N THR A 11 -2.78 9.10 4.63
CA THR A 11 -1.80 10.04 5.15
C THR A 11 -1.11 9.42 6.36
N LEU A 12 0.22 9.45 6.39
CA LEU A 12 1.03 8.84 7.45
C LEU A 12 2.03 9.89 7.94
N LEU A 13 2.27 9.91 9.24
CA LEU A 13 3.37 10.66 9.83
C LEU A 13 4.55 9.69 10.02
N ILE A 14 5.74 10.15 9.63
CA ILE A 14 6.99 9.41 9.79
C ILE A 14 8.05 10.38 10.27
N ASP A 15 8.98 9.88 11.07
CA ASP A 15 10.18 10.58 11.48
C ASP A 15 10.96 11.12 10.26
N PRO A 16 11.45 12.38 10.30
CA PRO A 16 12.07 13.03 9.15
C PRO A 16 13.34 12.32 8.65
N ASP A 17 14.15 11.77 9.56
CA ASP A 17 15.37 11.05 9.19
C ASP A 17 15.04 9.74 8.49
N LYS A 18 14.05 9.00 9.01
CA LYS A 18 13.54 7.80 8.34
C LYS A 18 12.95 8.10 6.97
N LYS A 19 12.25 9.23 6.81
CA LYS A 19 11.72 9.67 5.51
C LYS A 19 12.85 9.90 4.51
N ALA A 20 13.91 10.60 4.90
CA ALA A 20 15.05 10.87 4.03
C ALA A 20 15.74 9.58 3.57
N VAL A 21 16.00 8.65 4.50
CA VAL A 21 16.59 7.35 4.18
C VAL A 21 15.67 6.53 3.26
N PHE A 22 14.37 6.51 3.53
CA PHE A 22 13.40 5.79 2.69
C PHE A 22 13.33 6.37 1.26
N GLU A 23 13.35 7.70 1.12
CA GLU A 23 13.34 8.38 -0.18
C GLU A 23 14.62 8.07 -0.98
N GLU A 24 15.78 8.04 -0.32
CA GLU A 24 17.05 7.69 -0.96
C GLU A 24 17.06 6.22 -1.44
N LEU A 25 16.59 5.28 -0.61
CA LEU A 25 16.46 3.88 -1.01
C LEU A 25 15.49 3.71 -2.19
N CYS A 26 14.35 4.41 -2.16
CA CYS A 26 13.39 4.38 -3.27
C CYS A 26 14.01 4.90 -4.57
N LYS A 27 14.82 5.97 -4.49
CA LYS A 27 15.53 6.54 -5.63
C LYS A 27 16.57 5.58 -6.22
N GLN A 28 17.29 4.84 -5.37
CA GLN A 28 18.25 3.81 -5.81
C GLN A 28 17.56 2.67 -6.57
N ASP A 29 16.34 2.32 -6.15
CA ASP A 29 15.51 1.28 -6.76
C ASP A 29 14.68 1.76 -7.99
N ASP A 30 14.82 3.02 -8.40
CA ASP A 30 14.01 3.68 -9.45
C ASP A 30 12.48 3.57 -9.20
N VAL A 31 12.07 3.74 -7.94
CA VAL A 31 10.66 3.75 -7.53
C VAL A 31 10.33 4.97 -6.68
N THR A 32 9.05 5.35 -6.67
CA THR A 32 8.56 6.39 -5.76
C THR A 32 8.22 5.81 -4.39
N PRO A 33 8.32 6.60 -3.30
CA PRO A 33 7.87 6.20 -1.97
C PRO A 33 6.45 5.63 -1.96
N SER A 34 5.55 6.23 -2.74
CA SER A 34 4.16 5.77 -2.85
C SER A 34 4.02 4.39 -3.49
N GLN A 35 4.89 4.04 -4.46
CA GLN A 35 4.90 2.70 -5.06
C GLN A 35 5.36 1.67 -4.04
N LYS A 36 6.46 1.93 -3.33
CA LYS A 36 6.99 1.00 -2.33
C LYS A 36 6.06 0.83 -1.12
N VAL A 37 5.42 1.91 -0.64
CA VAL A 37 4.39 1.81 0.42
C VAL A 37 3.19 0.96 -0.03
N ARG A 38 2.73 1.12 -1.27
CA ARG A 38 1.66 0.27 -1.81
C ARG A 38 2.05 -1.21 -1.89
N GLN A 39 3.31 -1.49 -2.24
CA GLN A 39 3.86 -2.84 -2.23
C GLN A 39 3.85 -3.42 -0.80
N PHE A 40 4.36 -2.69 0.19
CA PHE A 40 4.36 -3.14 1.59
C PHE A 40 2.95 -3.39 2.13
N ILE A 41 1.98 -2.52 1.81
CA ILE A 41 0.59 -2.72 2.20
C ILE A 41 0.04 -4.01 1.58
N ARG A 42 0.31 -4.24 0.30
CA ARG A 42 -0.14 -5.44 -0.42
C ARG A 42 0.44 -6.70 0.22
N GLU A 43 1.77 -6.74 0.38
CA GLU A 43 2.49 -7.88 0.97
C GLU A 43 2.00 -8.16 2.38
N TYR A 44 1.79 -7.12 3.21
CA TYR A 44 1.28 -7.29 4.57
C TYR A 44 -0.14 -7.89 4.60
N VAL A 45 -1.03 -7.43 3.72
CA VAL A 45 -2.40 -7.95 3.64
C VAL A 45 -2.41 -9.39 3.13
N GLU A 46 -1.68 -9.68 2.05
CA GLU A 46 -1.57 -11.03 1.47
C GLU A 46 -0.92 -12.01 2.45
N GLN A 47 0.09 -11.59 3.20
CA GLN A 47 0.72 -12.42 4.25
C GLN A 47 -0.28 -12.80 5.35
N LYS A 48 -1.24 -11.94 5.68
CA LYS A 48 -2.20 -12.16 6.78
C LYS A 48 -3.48 -12.86 6.36
N LEU A 49 -3.95 -12.60 5.14
CA LEU A 49 -5.28 -13.03 4.67
C LEU A 49 -5.21 -13.97 3.45
N GLY A 50 -4.03 -14.18 2.87
CA GLY A 50 -3.86 -14.88 1.60
C GLY A 50 -4.10 -13.98 0.38
N GLU A 51 -3.78 -14.49 -0.80
CA GLU A 51 -3.91 -13.75 -2.07
C GLU A 51 -5.39 -13.43 -2.40
N ASP A 52 -6.32 -14.29 -1.96
CA ASP A 52 -7.77 -14.16 -2.19
C ASP A 52 -8.48 -13.26 -1.16
N TRP A 53 -7.74 -12.40 -0.44
CA TRP A 53 -8.28 -11.58 0.65
C TRP A 53 -9.48 -10.71 0.23
N ARG A 54 -9.54 -10.31 -1.04
CA ARG A 54 -10.67 -9.53 -1.59
C ARG A 54 -11.96 -10.32 -1.61
N GLU A 55 -11.90 -11.58 -2.02
CA GLU A 55 -13.06 -12.47 -2.10
C GLU A 55 -13.55 -12.84 -0.70
N GLN A 56 -12.62 -13.12 0.21
CA GLN A 56 -12.93 -13.40 1.61
C GLN A 56 -13.61 -12.21 2.28
N ARG A 57 -13.13 -10.99 2.04
CA ARG A 57 -13.75 -9.79 2.64
C ARG A 57 -15.14 -9.52 2.09
N ASN A 58 -15.38 -9.73 0.80
CA ASN A 58 -16.70 -9.53 0.20
C ASN A 58 -17.73 -10.54 0.76
N LYS A 59 -17.34 -11.81 0.94
CA LYS A 59 -18.21 -12.85 1.54
C LYS A 59 -18.58 -12.59 3.01
N ASN A 60 -17.78 -11.82 3.74
CA ASN A 60 -18.04 -11.46 5.15
C ASN A 60 -18.87 -10.17 5.29
N LEU A 61 -19.21 -9.52 4.18
CA LEU A 61 -20.03 -8.31 4.12
C LEU A 61 -21.45 -8.59 3.60
N ASP A 62 -21.76 -9.85 3.28
CA ASP A 62 -23.08 -10.37 2.90
C ASP A 62 -23.77 -11.08 4.09
#